data_AF-A0A9P8EV73-F1
#
_entry.id   AF-A0A9P8EV73-F1
#
_cell.length_a   1.000
_cell.length_b   1.000
_cell.length_c   1.000
_cell.angle_alpha   90.00
_cell.angle_beta   90.00
_cell.angle_gamma   90.00
#
_symmetry.space_group_name_H-M   'P 1'
#
loop_
_entity.id
_entity.type
_entity.pdbx_description
1 polymer ?
#
loop_
_entity_poly.entity_id
_entity_poly.type
_entity_poly.pdbx_seq_one_letter_code
_entity_poly.pdbx_strand_id
1 'polypeptide(L)'
;MEEETMAKLEHTQESQAYPNHNTLWASATFDQSPASSLATFNWILSNTSALYATNSSDMTTSAQGVAANMTISAPNNPFSISFDSAPLTFINDTSPRYTFAANVSQKIIPASNITADNRSTACFFNQSQVIGTLHLDNTFAQQYTFTGNNASYTLWPYAVQVELVSPGGQNTPACYYTTNGVIGAQVTDAFTAQPAEDECLCQYQNYF
;
A
#
# COMPACT_ATOMS: atom_id res chain seq x y z
N MET A 1 -13.38 7.53 24.23
CA MET A 1 -14.25 7.87 23.09
C MET A 1 -13.38 7.62 21.88
N GLU A 2 -13.48 6.43 21.30
CA GLU A 2 -12.80 6.09 20.04
C GLU A 2 -13.51 6.86 18.94
N GLU A 3 -12.79 7.75 18.26
CA GLU A 3 -13.24 8.38 17.03
C GLU A 3 -12.48 7.68 15.90
N GLU A 4 -13.17 6.80 15.18
CA GLU A 4 -12.62 6.10 14.01
C GLU A 4 -12.74 7.01 12.79
N THR A 5 -11.65 7.66 12.41
CA THR A 5 -11.59 8.36 11.13
C THR A 5 -11.14 7.37 10.07
N MET A 6 -12.10 6.89 9.30
CA MET A 6 -11.85 5.97 8.20
C MET A 6 -11.28 6.75 7.01
N ALA A 7 -10.20 6.26 6.42
CA ALA A 7 -9.56 6.88 5.27
C ALA A 7 -9.74 5.99 4.05
N LYS A 8 -10.63 6.40 3.14
CA LYS A 8 -10.74 5.83 1.81
C LYS A 8 -9.85 6.59 0.85
N LEU A 9 -8.97 5.87 0.15
CA LEU A 9 -7.95 6.45 -0.73
C LEU A 9 -8.07 5.88 -2.15
N GLU A 10 -8.11 6.78 -3.13
CA GLU A 10 -8.33 6.49 -4.55
C GLU A 10 -7.20 7.11 -5.38
N HIS A 11 -6.54 6.33 -6.25
CA HIS A 11 -5.61 6.92 -7.23
C HIS A 11 -5.13 5.99 -8.36
N THR A 12 -4.66 6.67 -9.42
CA THR A 12 -3.84 6.33 -10.59
C THR A 12 -2.50 5.65 -10.26
N GLN A 13 -1.87 5.03 -11.24
CA GLN A 13 -0.60 4.33 -11.10
C GLN A 13 0.48 5.11 -11.87
N GLU A 14 1.61 5.38 -11.24
CA GLU A 14 2.87 5.60 -11.95
C GLU A 14 3.86 4.54 -11.43
N SER A 15 4.13 3.52 -12.26
CA SER A 15 5.14 2.50 -11.96
C SER A 15 6.24 2.57 -13.00
N GLN A 16 7.47 2.88 -12.59
CA GLN A 16 8.64 2.61 -13.43
C GLN A 16 8.92 1.10 -13.37
N ALA A 17 8.56 0.38 -14.44
CA ALA A 17 9.04 -0.97 -14.68
C ALA A 17 10.29 -0.91 -15.57
N TYR A 18 11.39 -1.49 -15.11
CA TYR A 18 12.55 -1.72 -15.98
C TYR A 18 12.16 -2.69 -17.13
N PRO A 19 12.78 -2.59 -18.32
CA PRO A 19 12.22 -3.11 -19.57
C PRO A 19 12.40 -4.63 -19.77
N ASN A 20 12.22 -5.46 -18.74
CA ASN A 20 12.36 -6.91 -18.81
C ASN A 20 12.14 -7.58 -17.43
N HIS A 21 10.90 -8.03 -17.20
CA HIS A 21 10.43 -8.88 -16.10
C HIS A 21 9.88 -8.18 -14.83
N ASN A 22 8.83 -8.82 -14.28
CA ASN A 22 8.03 -8.48 -13.10
C ASN A 22 7.19 -7.21 -13.16
N THR A 23 5.97 -7.37 -13.68
CA THR A 23 4.85 -6.53 -13.26
C THR A 23 4.58 -6.77 -11.78
N LEU A 24 4.59 -5.71 -10.98
CA LEU A 24 3.96 -5.72 -9.66
C LEU A 24 2.50 -6.11 -9.87
N TRP A 25 2.16 -7.30 -9.39
CA TRP A 25 0.83 -7.93 -9.48
C TRP A 25 0.41 -8.36 -10.89
N ALA A 26 0.16 -9.66 -11.04
CA ALA A 26 -0.41 -10.25 -12.25
C ALA A 26 -1.92 -9.96 -12.42
N SER A 27 -2.34 -8.72 -12.15
CA SER A 27 -3.67 -8.18 -12.49
C SER A 27 -3.65 -6.67 -12.71
N ALA A 28 -2.54 -5.98 -12.42
CA ALA A 28 -2.40 -4.57 -12.76
C ALA A 28 -1.93 -4.49 -14.22
N THR A 29 -2.88 -4.42 -15.16
CA THR A 29 -2.58 -3.81 -16.45
C THR A 29 -2.11 -2.39 -16.17
N PHE A 30 -0.84 -2.11 -16.47
CA PHE A 30 -0.29 -0.78 -16.51
C PHE A 30 -1.18 0.07 -17.41
N ASP A 31 -2.00 0.92 -16.80
CA ASP A 31 -2.94 1.74 -17.54
C ASP A 31 -2.63 3.21 -17.27
N GLN A 32 -2.23 3.88 -18.34
CA GLN A 32 -1.78 5.27 -18.39
C GLN A 32 -2.95 6.27 -18.27
N SER A 33 -4.17 5.78 -18.03
CA SER A 33 -5.37 6.61 -17.88
C SER A 33 -5.80 6.70 -16.41
N PRO A 34 -5.95 7.92 -15.84
CA PRO A 34 -6.52 8.13 -14.50
C PRO A 34 -7.90 7.51 -14.28
N ALA A 35 -8.66 7.26 -15.35
CA ALA A 35 -10.01 6.69 -15.26
C ALA A 35 -10.02 5.16 -15.14
N SER A 36 -8.91 4.49 -15.42
CA SER A 36 -8.82 3.02 -15.48
C SER A 36 -7.89 2.41 -14.43
N SER A 37 -7.20 3.24 -13.64
CA SER A 37 -6.29 2.81 -12.59
C SER A 37 -6.79 3.32 -11.24
N LEU A 38 -7.86 2.70 -10.71
CA LEU A 38 -8.48 3.04 -9.43
C LEU A 38 -8.13 1.99 -8.37
N ALA A 39 -7.32 2.37 -7.38
CA ALA A 39 -7.17 1.60 -6.15
C ALA A 39 -8.18 2.07 -5.08
N THR A 40 -8.58 1.19 -4.17
CA THR A 40 -9.34 1.58 -2.98
C THR A 40 -8.66 1.00 -1.74
N PHE A 41 -8.24 1.87 -0.84
CA PHE A 41 -7.70 1.48 0.45
C PHE A 41 -8.74 1.73 1.54
N ASN A 42 -9.06 0.72 2.33
CA ASN A 42 -9.98 0.83 3.47
C ASN A 42 -9.15 0.77 4.75
N TRP A 43 -8.63 1.91 5.21
CA TRP A 43 -7.78 1.96 6.39
C TRP A 43 -8.51 2.54 7.59
N ILE A 44 -8.14 2.04 8.76
CA ILE A 44 -8.70 2.44 10.06
C ILE A 44 -7.64 3.25 10.79
N LEU A 45 -7.98 4.49 11.14
CA LEU A 45 -7.17 5.31 12.03
C LEU A 45 -7.72 5.16 13.45
N SER A 46 -6.84 4.85 14.40
CA SER A 46 -7.18 4.70 15.82
C SER A 46 -6.33 5.63 16.66
N ASN A 47 -6.98 6.40 17.54
CA ASN A 47 -6.30 7.30 18.47
C ASN A 47 -5.93 6.55 19.74
N THR A 48 -4.67 6.64 20.17
CA THR A 48 -4.21 6.12 21.47
C THR A 48 -4.24 7.17 22.57
N SER A 49 -4.60 8.42 22.23
CA SER A 49 -4.70 9.57 23.13
C SER A 49 -5.80 10.55 22.68
N ALA A 50 -6.30 11.37 23.60
CA ALA A 50 -7.19 12.50 23.28
C ALA A 50 -6.44 13.71 22.68
N LEU A 51 -5.10 13.66 22.64
CA LEU A 51 -4.23 14.68 22.06
C LEU A 51 -3.53 14.09 20.83
N TYR A 52 -4.04 14.45 19.66
CA TYR A 52 -3.47 14.15 18.35
C TYR A 52 -3.55 15.39 17.46
N ALA A 53 -2.66 15.51 16.47
CA ALA A 53 -2.61 16.68 15.61
C ALA A 53 -3.80 16.67 14.63
N THR A 54 -4.47 17.80 14.46
CA THR A 54 -5.47 17.99 13.41
C THR A 54 -5.10 19.20 12.57
N ASN A 55 -5.79 19.34 11.44
CA ASN A 55 -5.74 20.54 10.60
C ASN A 55 -6.16 21.84 11.31
N SER A 56 -6.78 21.74 12.48
CA SER A 56 -7.43 22.84 13.22
C SER A 56 -6.87 23.06 14.62
N SER A 57 -5.99 22.18 15.11
CA SER A 57 -5.35 22.31 16.41
C SER A 57 -3.96 22.92 16.28
N ASP A 58 -3.70 24.03 16.97
CA ASP A 58 -2.34 24.47 17.25
C ASP A 58 -1.63 23.34 18.03
N MET A 59 -0.57 22.78 17.44
CA MET A 59 0.16 21.72 18.10
C MET A 59 0.86 22.21 19.37
N THR A 60 0.74 21.41 20.44
CA THR A 60 1.53 21.56 21.67
C THR A 60 2.94 20.95 21.56
N THR A 61 3.34 20.45 20.40
CA THR A 61 4.68 19.85 20.23
C THR A 61 5.52 20.68 19.26
N SER A 62 6.62 21.22 19.76
CA SER A 62 7.55 22.08 19.01
C SER A 62 8.57 21.31 18.17
N ALA A 63 8.38 20.00 17.97
CA ALA A 63 9.36 19.10 17.36
C ALA A 63 8.76 18.36 16.15
N GLN A 64 9.55 18.25 15.08
CA GLN A 64 9.21 17.46 13.89
C GLN A 64 9.48 15.97 14.15
N GLY A 65 8.67 15.07 13.58
CA GLY A 65 8.88 13.63 13.69
C GLY A 65 8.46 13.03 15.04
N VAL A 66 7.46 13.64 15.70
CA VAL A 66 6.92 13.14 16.97
C VAL A 66 5.83 12.10 16.70
N ALA A 67 5.76 11.07 17.54
CA ALA A 67 4.68 10.10 17.48
C ALA A 67 3.31 10.80 17.61
N ALA A 68 2.41 10.54 16.67
CA ALA A 68 1.10 11.18 16.61
C ALA A 68 0.13 10.71 17.71
N ASN A 69 0.52 9.71 18.51
CA ASN A 69 -0.39 8.94 19.35
C ASN A 69 -1.60 8.42 18.56
N MET A 70 -1.34 8.03 17.31
CA MET A 70 -2.31 7.43 16.41
C MET A 70 -1.67 6.21 15.76
N THR A 71 -2.50 5.24 15.44
CA THR A 71 -2.14 4.07 14.65
C THR A 71 -3.02 3.98 13.43
N ILE A 72 -2.49 3.37 12.38
CA ILE A 72 -3.23 2.99 11.20
C ILE A 72 -3.21 1.48 11.04
N SER A 73 -4.31 0.90 10.61
CA SER A 73 -4.42 -0.54 10.28
C SER A 73 -5.19 -0.76 9.00
N ALA A 74 -4.97 -1.91 8.38
CA ALA A 74 -5.71 -2.33 7.20
C ALA A 74 -6.29 -3.74 7.44
N PRO A 75 -7.62 -3.91 7.38
CA PRO A 75 -8.26 -5.19 7.65
C PRO A 75 -7.76 -6.26 6.68
N ASN A 76 -7.79 -7.50 7.14
CA ASN A 76 -7.38 -8.63 6.31
C ASN A 76 -8.35 -8.79 5.14
N ASN A 77 -7.90 -8.37 3.96
CA ASN A 77 -8.65 -8.44 2.71
C ASN A 77 -7.71 -9.01 1.64
N PRO A 78 -8.07 -10.15 1.01
CA PRO A 78 -7.22 -10.79 0.01
C PRO A 78 -7.06 -9.98 -1.28
N PHE A 79 -7.84 -8.90 -1.46
CA PHE A 79 -7.82 -8.04 -2.64
C PHE A 79 -7.25 -6.64 -2.39
N SER A 80 -6.76 -6.34 -1.18
CA SER A 80 -6.14 -5.04 -0.87
C SER A 80 -4.85 -5.20 -0.06
N ILE A 81 -4.11 -4.10 0.08
CA ILE A 81 -3.00 -4.03 1.04
C ILE A 81 -3.60 -4.25 2.44
N SER A 82 -3.03 -5.19 3.19
CA SER A 82 -3.42 -5.52 4.56
C SER A 82 -2.20 -5.54 5.47
N PHE A 83 -2.36 -5.04 6.69
CA PHE A 83 -1.34 -4.98 7.73
C PHE A 83 -2.01 -4.77 9.10
N ASP A 84 -1.41 -5.35 10.14
CA ASP A 84 -2.01 -5.38 11.48
C ASP A 84 -2.17 -3.98 12.09
N SER A 85 -1.06 -3.25 12.24
CA SER A 85 -1.04 -1.89 12.78
C SER A 85 0.33 -1.25 12.55
N ALA A 86 0.35 0.04 12.24
CA ALA A 86 1.54 0.86 12.18
C ALA A 86 1.34 2.19 12.92
N PRO A 87 2.35 2.68 13.67
CA PRO A 87 2.27 3.98 14.30
C PRO A 87 2.34 5.10 13.24
N LEU A 88 1.59 6.17 13.46
CA LEU A 88 1.68 7.39 12.67
C LEU A 88 2.70 8.35 13.30
N THR A 89 3.51 8.95 12.44
CA THR A 89 4.44 10.02 12.81
C THR A 89 3.91 11.33 12.26
N PHE A 90 3.81 12.36 13.10
CA PHE A 90 3.41 13.68 12.63
C PHE A 90 4.61 14.49 12.17
N ILE A 91 4.47 15.12 11.00
CA ILE A 91 5.44 16.05 10.45
C ILE A 91 4.78 17.42 10.32
N ASN A 92 5.35 18.41 11.02
CA ASN A 92 4.90 19.80 11.02
C ASN A 92 5.93 20.71 10.34
N ASP A 93 5.85 20.77 9.01
CA ASP A 93 6.60 21.73 8.20
C ASP A 93 5.62 22.61 7.40
N THR A 94 5.96 22.98 6.18
CA THR A 94 5.09 23.74 5.27
C THR A 94 3.83 22.98 4.83
N SER A 95 3.81 21.64 4.91
CA SER A 95 2.62 20.83 4.66
C SER A 95 2.45 19.78 5.78
N PRO A 96 1.58 20.05 6.76
CA PRO A 96 1.35 19.12 7.87
C PRO A 96 0.82 17.78 7.37
N ARG A 97 1.45 16.69 7.81
CA ARG A 97 1.13 15.34 7.34
C ARG A 97 1.43 14.28 8.40
N TYR A 98 0.73 13.16 8.28
CA TYR A 98 1.10 11.92 8.94
C TYR A 98 1.88 11.02 8.00
N THR A 99 2.90 10.34 8.50
CA THR A 99 3.59 9.28 7.77
C THR A 99 3.55 7.97 8.55
N PHE A 100 3.53 6.85 7.82
CA PHE A 100 3.67 5.52 8.40
C PHE A 100 4.43 4.60 7.46
N ALA A 101 4.94 3.50 8.02
CA ALA A 101 5.45 2.37 7.28
C ALA A 101 4.99 1.07 7.95
N ALA A 102 4.56 0.09 7.17
CA ALA A 102 4.15 -1.21 7.65
C ALA A 102 4.70 -2.31 6.75
N ASN A 103 5.17 -3.40 7.37
CA ASN A 103 5.54 -4.59 6.60
C ASN A 103 4.28 -5.29 6.13
N VAL A 104 4.27 -5.70 4.87
CA VAL A 104 3.14 -6.39 4.26
C VAL A 104 3.60 -7.70 3.65
N SER A 105 2.75 -8.72 3.75
CA SER A 105 2.95 -9.98 3.06
C SER A 105 1.83 -10.18 2.07
N GLN A 106 2.16 -10.34 0.79
CA GLN A 106 1.17 -10.48 -0.26
C GLN A 106 1.30 -11.80 -0.98
N LYS A 107 0.18 -12.52 -1.06
CA LYS A 107 0.03 -13.69 -1.91
C LYS A 107 -0.46 -13.26 -3.29
N ILE A 108 0.22 -13.73 -4.33
CA ILE A 108 -0.15 -13.50 -5.73
C ILE A 108 -0.29 -14.85 -6.41
N ILE A 109 -1.32 -14.96 -7.25
CA ILE A 109 -1.46 -16.07 -8.20
C ILE A 109 -1.06 -15.51 -9.56
N PRO A 110 0.04 -15.96 -10.16
CA PRO A 110 0.45 -15.51 -11.49
C PRO A 110 -0.67 -15.74 -12.52
N ALA A 111 -0.97 -14.72 -13.33
CA ALA A 111 -1.99 -14.81 -14.39
C ALA A 111 -1.52 -15.65 -15.58
N SER A 112 -0.22 -15.68 -15.83
CA SER A 112 0.44 -16.55 -16.79
C SER A 112 1.21 -17.65 -16.07
N ASN A 113 1.47 -18.75 -16.78
CA ASN A 113 2.27 -19.80 -16.21
C ASN A 113 3.74 -19.36 -16.10
N ILE A 114 4.33 -19.58 -14.92
CA ILE A 114 5.73 -19.27 -14.63
C ILE A 114 6.62 -20.53 -14.59
N THR A 115 6.04 -21.72 -14.75
CA THR A 115 6.72 -23.02 -14.71
C THR A 115 6.63 -23.74 -16.05
N ALA A 116 7.68 -24.46 -16.43
CA ALA A 116 7.73 -25.17 -17.72
C ALA A 116 6.72 -26.33 -17.82
N ASP A 117 6.30 -26.91 -16.69
CA ASP A 117 5.37 -28.04 -16.59
C ASP A 117 3.90 -27.60 -16.50
N ASN A 118 3.63 -26.30 -16.68
CA ASN A 118 2.32 -25.71 -16.66
C ASN A 118 1.52 -25.93 -15.35
N ARG A 119 2.19 -26.12 -14.22
CA ARG A 119 1.50 -26.27 -12.93
C ARG A 119 1.03 -24.93 -12.38
N SER A 120 -0.02 -24.97 -11.57
CA SER A 120 -0.49 -23.79 -10.84
C SER A 120 0.48 -23.43 -9.72
N THR A 121 0.70 -22.15 -9.50
CA THR A 121 1.63 -21.63 -8.51
C THR A 121 1.01 -20.51 -7.68
N ALA A 122 1.53 -20.34 -6.47
CA ALA A 122 1.25 -19.19 -5.62
C ALA A 122 2.58 -18.60 -5.17
N CYS A 123 2.71 -17.29 -5.31
CA CYS A 123 3.91 -16.52 -4.99
C CYS A 123 3.65 -15.63 -3.79
N PHE A 124 4.66 -15.47 -2.94
CA PHE A 124 4.57 -14.70 -1.72
C PHE A 124 5.68 -13.65 -1.69
N PHE A 125 5.27 -12.39 -1.57
CA PHE A 125 6.14 -11.26 -1.30
C PHE A 125 6.08 -10.98 0.20
N ASN A 126 7.07 -11.49 0.94
CA ASN A 126 7.09 -11.41 2.42
C ASN A 126 7.98 -10.29 2.96
N GLN A 127 8.67 -9.57 2.09
CA GLN A 127 9.65 -8.53 2.42
C GLN A 127 9.18 -7.15 1.94
N SER A 128 7.91 -7.02 1.57
CA SER A 128 7.36 -5.78 1.05
C SER A 128 7.00 -4.83 2.18
N GLN A 129 7.05 -3.54 1.87
CA GLN A 129 6.67 -2.48 2.79
C GLN A 129 5.66 -1.57 2.11
N VAL A 130 4.57 -1.25 2.82
CA VAL A 130 3.72 -0.11 2.47
C VAL A 130 4.21 1.10 3.26
N ILE A 131 4.44 2.19 2.55
CA ILE A 131 4.78 3.50 3.10
C ILE A 131 3.63 4.42 2.72
N GLY A 132 3.15 5.24 3.65
CA GLY A 132 2.08 6.17 3.35
C GLY A 132 2.26 7.52 4.00
N THR A 133 1.76 8.53 3.31
CA THR A 133 1.72 9.93 3.71
C THR A 133 0.29 10.44 3.62
N LEU A 134 -0.28 10.90 4.73
CA LEU A 134 -1.62 11.47 4.81
C LEU A 134 -1.50 12.97 5.11
N HIS A 135 -1.77 13.83 4.14
CA HIS A 135 -1.76 15.28 4.36
C HIS A 135 -2.95 15.70 5.20
N LEU A 136 -2.78 16.78 5.96
CA LEU A 136 -3.82 17.40 6.78
C LEU A 136 -4.34 18.72 6.18
N ASP A 137 -3.93 19.05 4.97
CA ASP A 137 -4.33 20.24 4.26
C ASP A 137 -4.88 19.89 2.86
N ASN A 138 -5.65 20.81 2.28
CA ASN A 138 -6.27 20.66 0.97
C ASN A 138 -5.45 21.28 -0.16
N THR A 139 -4.19 21.64 0.08
CA THR A 139 -3.37 22.40 -0.87
C THR A 139 -3.11 21.58 -2.15
N PHE A 140 -2.97 20.26 -1.99
CA PHE A 140 -2.59 19.35 -3.07
C PHE A 140 -3.73 18.43 -3.52
N ALA A 141 -4.82 18.33 -2.75
CA ALA A 141 -5.81 17.25 -2.92
C ALA A 141 -6.64 17.39 -4.21
N GLN A 142 -6.59 16.37 -5.07
CA GLN A 142 -7.63 16.17 -6.09
C GLN A 142 -8.74 15.31 -5.52
N GLN A 143 -9.96 15.87 -5.52
CA GLN A 143 -11.15 15.14 -5.14
C GLN A 143 -11.64 14.34 -6.34
N TYR A 144 -11.42 13.03 -6.32
CA TYR A 144 -12.05 12.13 -7.28
C TYR A 144 -13.49 11.85 -6.84
N THR A 145 -14.45 12.06 -7.75
CA THR A 145 -15.86 11.70 -7.50
C THR A 145 -16.03 10.19 -7.60
N PHE A 146 -16.14 9.52 -6.45
CA PHE A 146 -16.51 8.12 -6.39
C PHE A 146 -18.00 7.92 -6.63
N THR A 147 -18.34 7.08 -7.62
CA THR A 147 -19.72 6.68 -7.93
C THR A 147 -20.00 5.20 -7.61
N GLY A 148 -19.12 4.55 -6.85
CA GLY A 148 -19.29 3.16 -6.41
C GLY A 148 -20.13 3.04 -5.14
N ASN A 149 -20.95 2.00 -5.05
CA ASN A 149 -21.86 1.79 -3.95
C ASN A 149 -21.14 1.06 -2.79
N ASN A 150 -20.75 1.77 -1.72
CA ASN A 150 -20.67 1.21 -0.36
C ASN A 150 -20.46 2.33 0.69
N ALA A 151 -21.56 2.70 1.34
CA ALA A 151 -21.72 3.81 2.26
C ALA A 151 -21.22 3.53 3.71
N SER A 152 -20.10 2.81 3.89
CA SER A 152 -19.63 2.39 5.23
C SER A 152 -18.37 3.10 5.74
N TYR A 153 -17.59 3.77 4.88
CA TYR A 153 -16.34 4.45 5.26
C TYR A 153 -16.33 5.90 4.77
N THR A 154 -15.86 6.83 5.62
CA THR A 154 -15.67 8.24 5.25
C THR A 154 -14.51 8.38 4.26
N LEU A 155 -14.64 9.23 3.25
CA LEU A 155 -13.55 9.54 2.33
C LEU A 155 -12.49 10.37 3.06
N TRP A 156 -11.21 10.05 2.86
CA TRP A 156 -10.16 10.94 3.35
C TRP A 156 -10.19 12.25 2.55
N PRO A 157 -10.31 13.42 3.20
CA PRO A 157 -10.60 14.67 2.50
C PRO A 157 -9.38 15.37 1.90
N TYR A 158 -8.16 14.86 2.13
CA TYR A 158 -6.90 15.55 1.79
C TYR A 158 -6.01 14.74 0.84
N ALA A 159 -4.85 15.30 0.51
CA ALA A 159 -3.86 14.63 -0.31
C ALA A 159 -3.26 13.41 0.42
N VAL A 160 -2.94 12.36 -0.32
CA VAL A 160 -2.33 11.12 0.16
C VAL A 160 -1.40 10.55 -0.89
N GLN A 161 -0.28 10.03 -0.42
CA GLN A 161 0.66 9.22 -1.18
C GLN A 161 0.83 7.87 -0.48
N VAL A 162 0.81 6.79 -1.25
CA VAL A 162 1.02 5.42 -0.81
C VAL A 162 2.03 4.78 -1.75
N GLU A 163 3.07 4.20 -1.18
CA GLU A 163 4.07 3.45 -1.90
C GLU A 163 4.05 2.02 -1.39
N LEU A 164 4.05 1.06 -2.31
CA LEU A 164 4.29 -0.34 -2.01
C LEU A 164 5.60 -0.73 -2.66
N VAL A 165 6.59 -0.95 -1.82
CA VAL A 165 7.95 -1.28 -2.20
C VAL A 165 8.20 -2.75 -1.94
N SER A 166 8.81 -3.45 -2.89
CA SER A 166 9.35 -4.77 -2.67
C SER A 166 10.79 -4.83 -3.17
N PRO A 167 11.78 -5.05 -2.29
CA PRO A 167 13.15 -5.22 -2.73
C PRO A 167 13.35 -6.53 -3.49
N GLY A 168 14.37 -6.57 -4.34
CA GLY A 168 14.88 -7.81 -4.92
C GLY A 168 15.53 -8.70 -3.86
N GLY A 169 15.91 -9.90 -4.26
CA GLY A 169 16.65 -10.81 -3.39
C GLY A 169 16.37 -12.28 -3.68
N GLN A 170 17.03 -13.14 -2.89
CA GLN A 170 16.78 -14.57 -2.97
C GLN A 170 15.36 -14.89 -2.46
N ASN A 171 14.64 -15.70 -3.23
CA ASN A 171 13.25 -16.07 -2.94
C ASN A 171 12.30 -14.86 -2.86
N THR A 172 12.52 -13.85 -3.70
CA THR A 172 11.62 -12.70 -3.82
C THR A 172 11.10 -12.56 -5.26
N PRO A 173 9.83 -12.94 -5.53
CA PRO A 173 8.91 -13.61 -4.60
C PRO A 173 9.28 -15.09 -4.37
N ALA A 174 8.81 -15.64 -3.25
CA ALA A 174 8.90 -17.07 -2.99
C ALA A 174 7.68 -17.75 -3.60
N CYS A 175 7.87 -18.50 -4.69
CA CYS A 175 6.79 -19.20 -5.38
C CYS A 175 6.76 -20.68 -5.03
N TYR A 176 5.57 -21.24 -4.92
CA TYR A 176 5.33 -22.63 -4.58
C TYR A 176 4.33 -23.24 -5.57
N TYR A 177 4.52 -24.51 -5.91
CA TYR A 177 3.50 -25.27 -6.61
C TYR A 177 2.24 -25.35 -5.75
N THR A 178 1.08 -25.29 -6.40
CA THR A 178 -0.19 -25.53 -5.74
C THR A 178 -0.92 -26.71 -6.36
N THR A 179 -1.61 -27.49 -5.54
CA THR A 179 -2.44 -28.60 -6.01
C THR A 179 -3.71 -28.60 -5.18
N ASN A 180 -4.86 -28.38 -5.83
CA ASN A 180 -6.16 -28.18 -5.17
C ASN A 180 -6.12 -27.09 -4.08
N GLY A 181 -5.39 -26.00 -4.31
CA GLY A 181 -5.25 -24.88 -3.38
C GLY A 181 -4.25 -25.10 -2.23
N VAL A 182 -3.67 -26.29 -2.10
CA VAL A 182 -2.66 -26.62 -1.09
C VAL A 182 -1.27 -26.21 -1.58
N ILE A 183 -0.50 -25.53 -0.72
CA ILE A 183 0.91 -25.17 -0.98
C ILE A 183 1.79 -26.42 -0.91
N GLY A 184 2.57 -26.65 -1.96
CA GLY A 184 3.51 -27.75 -2.10
C GLY A 184 4.96 -27.30 -2.08
N ALA A 185 5.81 -27.97 -2.88
CA ALA A 185 7.22 -27.66 -3.00
C ALA A 185 7.46 -26.25 -3.57
N GLN A 186 8.58 -25.64 -3.19
CA GLN A 186 9.02 -24.36 -3.73
C GLN A 186 9.44 -24.52 -5.20
N VAL A 187 9.12 -23.52 -6.02
CA VAL A 187 9.67 -23.35 -7.37
C VAL A 187 11.06 -22.73 -7.24
N THR A 188 12.08 -23.43 -7.69
CA THR A 188 13.50 -23.02 -7.52
C THR A 188 14.23 -22.77 -8.85
N ASP A 189 13.59 -23.07 -9.97
CA ASP A 189 14.17 -23.08 -11.31
C ASP A 189 13.60 -22.00 -12.25
N ALA A 190 12.56 -21.27 -11.81
CA ALA A 190 11.89 -20.24 -12.61
C ALA A 190 12.49 -18.83 -12.45
N PHE A 191 13.26 -18.57 -11.39
CA PHE A 191 13.71 -17.22 -11.03
C PHE A 191 15.19 -17.16 -10.68
N THR A 192 15.83 -16.07 -11.11
CA THR A 192 17.17 -15.69 -10.67
C THR A 192 17.04 -14.56 -9.67
N ALA A 193 17.69 -14.68 -8.51
CA ALA A 193 17.71 -13.62 -7.51
C ALA A 193 18.26 -12.32 -8.11
N GLN A 194 17.55 -11.22 -7.87
CA GLN A 194 18.02 -9.87 -8.19
C GLN A 194 18.73 -9.25 -6.97
N PRO A 195 19.61 -8.27 -7.16
CA PRO A 195 20.15 -7.45 -6.07
C PRO A 195 19.05 -6.82 -5.21
N ALA A 196 19.36 -6.52 -3.94
CA ALA A 196 18.36 -5.96 -3.01
C ALA A 196 17.99 -4.52 -3.36
N GLU A 197 18.93 -3.79 -3.98
CA GLU A 197 18.74 -2.45 -4.52
C GLU A 197 17.84 -2.38 -5.75
N ASP A 198 17.55 -3.51 -6.41
CA ASP A 198 16.60 -3.57 -7.51
C ASP A 198 15.18 -3.73 -6.95
N GLU A 199 14.52 -2.60 -6.73
CA GLU A 199 13.21 -2.55 -6.11
C GLU A 199 12.08 -2.51 -7.14
N CYS A 200 10.99 -3.20 -6.81
CA CYS A 200 9.71 -3.03 -7.49
C CYS A 200 8.86 -2.04 -6.67
N LEU A 201 8.52 -0.89 -7.28
CA LEU A 201 7.72 0.18 -6.67
C LEU A 201 6.35 0.35 -7.34
N CYS A 202 5.31 0.41 -6.53
CA CYS A 202 4.00 0.93 -6.92
C CYS A 202 3.64 2.14 -6.09
N GLN A 203 3.39 3.26 -6.78
CA GLN A 203 3.04 4.52 -6.15
C GLN A 203 1.60 4.91 -6.49
N TYR A 204 0.89 5.38 -5.47
CA TYR A 204 -0.48 5.86 -5.54
C TYR A 204 -0.56 7.24 -4.85
N GLN A 205 -0.85 8.32 -5.56
CA GLN A 205 -0.97 9.68 -5.01
C GLN A 205 -2.17 10.51 -5.55
N ASN A 206 -3.13 10.97 -4.76
CA ASN A 206 -4.25 11.78 -5.31
C ASN A 206 -3.91 13.26 -5.61
N TYR A 207 -2.69 13.56 -6.04
CA TYR A 207 -2.19 14.91 -6.34
C TYR A 207 -1.09 14.91 -7.42
N PHE A 208 -0.76 16.09 -7.93
CA PHE A 208 0.33 16.33 -8.90
C PHE A 208 1.50 17.04 -8.27
#